data_AF-A0A935LH83-F1
#
_entry.id   AF-A0A935LH83-F1
#
_cell.length_a   1.000
_cell.length_b   1.000
_cell.length_c   1.000
_cell.angle_alpha   90.00
_cell.angle_beta   90.00
_cell.angle_gamma   90.00
#
_symmetry.space_group_name_H-M   'P 1'
#
loop_
_entity.id
_entity.type
_entity.pdbx_description
1 polymer ?
#
loop_
_entity_poly.entity_id
_entity_poly.type
_entity_poly.pdbx_seq_one_letter_code
_entity_poly.pdbx_strand_id
1 'polypeptide(L)'
;MTATTPARKASAAKTGASKSATTKSAEKKPPPAQASEEPSLRFFHSQALRDQTLAVLTSIENTPTTKGKALADLVDDLVEAGMEYYFMRPLKAAEVGFIKEQSARLGMTGAVKIVSSVCRKYIEGMDHKQLLVVVAHIRSLT
;
A
#
# COMPACT_ATOMS: atom_id res chain seq x y z
N MET A 1 7.75 -55.27 23.26
CA MET A 1 6.79 -55.41 24.37
C MET A 1 6.50 -53.99 24.87
N THR A 2 5.31 -53.39 24.89
CA THR A 2 3.90 -53.71 24.59
C THR A 2 3.19 -52.33 24.46
N ALA A 3 2.69 -51.96 23.28
CA ALA A 3 1.28 -51.69 22.96
C ALA A 3 0.34 -51.27 24.12
N THR A 4 -0.40 -50.15 23.97
CA THR A 4 -1.89 -50.05 24.02
C THR A 4 -2.36 -48.59 23.91
N THR A 5 -2.99 -48.25 22.78
CA THR A 5 -4.15 -47.32 22.61
C THR A 5 -5.40 -48.24 22.56
N PRO A 6 -6.71 -47.85 22.68
CA PRO A 6 -7.35 -46.54 22.43
C PRO A 6 -8.56 -46.20 23.34
N ALA A 7 -9.26 -45.08 23.10
CA ALA A 7 -10.72 -45.08 22.84
C ALA A 7 -11.33 -43.67 22.69
N ARG A 8 -11.90 -43.49 21.49
CA ARG A 8 -12.87 -42.49 21.05
C ARG A 8 -14.23 -42.74 21.69
N LYS A 9 -15.01 -41.70 22.00
CA LYS A 9 -16.48 -41.81 22.03
C LYS A 9 -17.14 -40.56 21.44
N ALA A 10 -17.81 -40.80 20.32
CA ALA A 10 -18.83 -39.95 19.73
C ALA A 10 -20.21 -40.29 20.32
N SER A 11 -21.13 -39.33 20.34
CA SER A 11 -22.58 -39.55 20.14
C SER A 11 -23.26 -38.17 20.00
N ALA A 12 -23.70 -37.80 18.80
CA ALA A 12 -25.06 -37.94 18.26
C ALA A 12 -25.96 -36.74 18.65
N ALA A 13 -26.22 -35.79 17.74
CA ALA A 13 -27.22 -35.81 16.68
C ALA A 13 -28.58 -35.24 17.14
N LYS A 14 -29.01 -34.13 16.51
CA LYS A 14 -30.43 -33.96 16.20
C LYS A 14 -30.61 -33.25 14.85
N THR A 15 -31.31 -33.99 14.01
CA THR A 15 -31.80 -33.74 12.67
C THR A 15 -32.77 -32.55 12.62
N GLY A 16 -32.73 -31.84 11.48
CA GLY A 16 -33.74 -30.86 11.10
C GLY A 16 -33.63 -30.56 9.60
N ALA A 17 -34.13 -31.46 8.76
CA ALA A 17 -34.31 -31.21 7.34
C ALA A 17 -35.55 -30.32 7.14
N SER A 18 -35.42 -29.20 6.40
CA SER A 18 -36.54 -28.62 5.67
C SER A 18 -36.07 -27.87 4.42
N LYS A 19 -36.25 -28.58 3.30
CA LYS A 19 -36.74 -28.14 1.99
C LYS A 19 -36.34 -26.76 1.43
N SER A 20 -35.64 -26.87 0.30
CA SER A 20 -35.66 -26.02 -0.88
C SER A 20 -36.83 -25.04 -1.00
N ALA A 21 -36.50 -23.75 -1.16
CA ALA A 21 -37.27 -22.82 -1.96
C ALA A 21 -36.28 -21.92 -2.73
N THR A 22 -36.16 -22.20 -4.02
CA THR A 22 -35.49 -21.36 -5.00
C THR A 22 -36.26 -20.06 -5.17
N THR A 23 -35.78 -18.96 -4.58
CA THR A 23 -36.23 -17.61 -4.96
C THR A 23 -35.24 -17.00 -5.94
N LYS A 24 -35.69 -16.95 -7.18
CA LYS A 24 -35.11 -16.27 -8.34
C LYS A 24 -35.03 -14.77 -8.05
N SER A 25 -33.94 -14.30 -7.43
CA SER A 25 -33.67 -12.86 -7.31
C SER A 25 -33.21 -12.34 -8.66
N ALA A 26 -34.12 -11.63 -9.32
CA ALA A 26 -33.82 -10.80 -10.46
C ALA A 26 -32.68 -9.83 -10.10
N GLU A 27 -31.61 -9.85 -10.90
CA GLU A 27 -30.46 -8.98 -10.77
C GLU A 27 -30.89 -7.53 -11.05
N LYS A 28 -31.26 -6.82 -9.99
CA LYS A 28 -31.47 -5.38 -10.04
C LYS A 28 -30.09 -4.74 -10.13
N LYS A 29 -29.71 -4.31 -11.34
CA LYS A 29 -28.52 -3.49 -11.60
C LYS A 29 -28.35 -2.47 -10.47
N PRO A 30 -27.22 -2.49 -9.72
CA PRO A 30 -27.01 -1.50 -8.68
C PRO A 30 -27.07 -0.09 -9.31
N PRO A 31 -27.82 0.86 -8.73
CA PRO A 31 -27.68 2.25 -9.10
C PRO A 31 -26.21 2.66 -8.88
N PRO A 32 -25.67 3.63 -9.65
CA PRO A 32 -24.29 4.07 -9.51
C PRO A 32 -24.04 4.41 -8.05
N ALA A 33 -23.06 3.74 -7.45
CA ALA A 33 -22.69 3.95 -6.06
C ALA A 33 -22.39 5.44 -5.88
N GLN A 34 -23.26 6.13 -5.15
CA GLN A 34 -22.91 7.42 -4.58
C GLN A 34 -21.71 7.13 -3.69
N ALA A 35 -20.57 7.73 -4.01
CA ALA A 35 -19.37 7.60 -3.20
C ALA A 35 -19.70 8.18 -1.82
N SER A 36 -19.94 7.30 -0.85
CA SER A 36 -19.98 7.68 0.55
C SER A 36 -18.67 8.39 0.87
N GLU A 37 -18.74 9.65 1.29
CA GLU A 37 -17.59 10.45 1.76
C GLU A 37 -17.11 9.92 3.12
N GLU A 38 -16.76 8.64 3.18
CA GLU A 38 -16.04 8.09 4.32
C GLU A 38 -14.65 8.73 4.38
N PRO A 39 -14.13 9.01 5.58
CA PRO A 39 -12.81 9.58 5.73
C PRO A 39 -11.77 8.66 5.07
N SER A 40 -11.19 9.12 3.96
CA SER A 40 -10.08 8.45 3.31
C SER A 40 -8.77 8.85 3.96
N LEU A 41 -7.90 7.88 4.21
CA LEU A 41 -6.55 8.13 4.70
C LEU A 41 -5.76 8.89 3.63
N ARG A 42 -5.26 10.08 3.97
CA ARG A 42 -4.49 10.95 3.06
C ARG A 42 -3.05 11.10 3.52
N PHE A 43 -2.14 11.13 2.55
CA PHE A 43 -0.73 11.38 2.79
C PHE A 43 -0.43 12.86 2.55
N PHE A 44 -0.03 13.58 3.59
CA PHE A 44 0.38 14.97 3.47
C PHE A 44 1.90 15.07 3.64
N HIS A 45 2.60 15.33 2.54
CA HIS A 45 4.05 15.57 2.53
C HIS A 45 4.39 17.06 2.67
N SER A 46 5.69 17.36 2.84
CA SER A 46 6.17 18.74 2.95
C SER A 46 5.95 19.53 1.66
N GLN A 47 5.90 20.86 1.78
CA GLN A 47 5.84 21.75 0.62
C GLN A 47 7.07 21.59 -0.29
N ALA A 48 8.27 21.43 0.30
CA ALA A 48 9.48 21.17 -0.46
C ALA A 48 9.38 19.89 -1.31
N LEU A 49 8.84 18.79 -0.75
CA LEU A 49 8.64 17.55 -1.50
C LEU A 49 7.55 17.70 -2.59
N ARG A 50 6.54 18.55 -2.34
CA ARG A 50 5.54 18.91 -3.36
C ARG A 50 6.20 19.61 -4.54
N ASP A 51 7.03 20.61 -4.27
CA ASP A 51 7.66 21.42 -5.31
C ASP A 51 8.65 20.57 -6.12
N GLN A 52 9.41 19.70 -5.45
CA GLN A 52 10.26 18.70 -6.08
C GLN A 52 9.45 17.73 -6.96
N THR A 53 8.32 17.23 -6.46
CA THR A 53 7.41 16.37 -7.23
C THR A 53 7.01 17.06 -8.52
N LEU A 54 6.47 18.28 -8.44
CA LEU A 54 6.01 19.03 -9.61
C LEU A 54 7.16 19.30 -10.60
N ALA A 55 8.36 19.64 -10.10
CA ALA A 55 9.53 19.89 -10.94
C ALA A 55 9.96 18.64 -11.72
N VAL A 56 10.03 17.47 -11.07
CA VAL A 56 10.43 16.20 -11.71
C VAL A 56 9.38 15.77 -12.74
N LEU A 57 8.09 15.81 -12.40
CA LEU A 57 7.01 15.46 -13.31
C LEU A 57 7.04 16.34 -14.57
N THR A 58 7.17 17.66 -14.38
CA THR A 58 7.25 18.63 -15.47
C THR A 58 8.51 18.43 -16.34
N SER A 59 9.64 18.10 -15.72
CA SER A 59 10.89 17.83 -16.44
C SER A 59 10.75 16.62 -17.37
N ILE A 60 10.19 15.52 -16.85
CA ILE A 60 9.96 14.30 -17.62
C ILE A 60 8.98 14.57 -18.77
N GLU A 61 7.87 15.27 -18.52
CA GLU A 61 6.89 15.61 -19.58
C GLU A 61 7.50 16.41 -20.73
N ASN A 62 8.41 17.34 -20.43
CA ASN A 62 8.97 18.24 -21.44
C ASN A 62 10.26 17.72 -22.10
N THR A 63 10.92 16.73 -21.49
CA THR A 63 12.25 16.29 -21.93
C THR A 63 12.28 14.76 -22.13
N PRO A 64 12.24 14.28 -23.39
CA PRO A 64 12.24 12.85 -23.70
C PRO A 64 13.53 12.10 -23.30
N THR A 65 14.62 12.84 -23.11
CA THR A 65 15.95 12.30 -22.75
C THR A 65 16.14 12.09 -21.26
N THR A 66 15.18 12.51 -20.42
CA THR A 66 15.26 12.33 -18.97
C THR A 66 15.11 10.85 -18.62
N LYS A 67 16.15 10.27 -18.04
CA LYS A 67 16.14 8.86 -17.59
C LYS A 67 15.35 8.72 -16.29
N GLY A 68 14.77 7.54 -16.06
CA GLY A 68 13.90 7.24 -14.92
C GLY A 68 14.52 7.43 -13.53
N LYS A 69 15.82 7.71 -13.41
CA LYS A 69 16.52 7.99 -12.15
C LYS A 69 15.85 9.11 -11.34
N ALA A 70 15.53 10.24 -11.95
CA ALA A 70 14.91 11.35 -11.23
C ALA A 70 13.52 10.97 -10.66
N LEU A 71 12.77 10.15 -11.40
CA LEU A 71 11.48 9.62 -10.93
C LEU A 71 11.67 8.57 -9.83
N ALA A 72 12.68 7.71 -9.95
CA ALA A 72 13.01 6.72 -8.92
C ALA A 72 13.43 7.38 -7.61
N ASP A 73 14.31 8.39 -7.67
CA ASP A 73 14.71 9.17 -6.50
C ASP A 73 13.51 9.91 -5.87
N LEU A 74 12.60 10.46 -6.70
CA LEU A 74 11.37 11.07 -6.19
C LEU A 74 10.47 10.06 -5.45
N VAL A 75 10.30 8.86 -6.01
CA VAL A 75 9.51 7.80 -5.36
C VAL A 75 10.17 7.37 -4.05
N ASP A 76 11.50 7.31 -3.98
CA ASP A 76 12.23 7.05 -2.73
C ASP A 76 11.88 8.08 -1.65
N ASP A 77 11.93 9.37 -1.98
CA ASP A 77 11.60 10.45 -1.05
C ASP A 77 10.13 10.39 -0.57
N LEU A 78 9.21 10.04 -1.48
CA LEU A 78 7.78 9.86 -1.15
C LEU A 78 7.56 8.67 -0.22
N VAL A 79 8.26 7.55 -0.44
CA VAL A 79 8.18 6.36 0.42
C VAL A 79 8.72 6.66 1.81
N GLU A 80 9.88 7.31 1.91
CA GLU A 80 10.46 7.68 3.20
C GLU A 80 9.54 8.64 3.97
N ALA A 81 9.02 9.67 3.30
CA ALA A 81 8.07 10.60 3.90
C ALA A 81 6.75 9.92 4.30
N GLY A 82 6.27 8.94 3.52
CA GLY A 82 5.09 8.13 3.83
C GLY A 82 5.29 7.25 5.06
N MET A 83 6.45 6.62 5.18
CA MET A 83 6.81 5.81 6.35
C MET A 83 6.97 6.65 7.61
N GLU A 84 7.55 7.84 7.50
CA GLU A 84 7.58 8.78 8.61
C GLU A 84 6.14 9.18 9.01
N TYR A 85 5.28 9.50 8.04
CA TYR A 85 3.92 9.97 8.27
C TYR A 85 3.01 8.92 8.92
N TYR A 86 3.00 7.69 8.38
CA TYR A 86 2.06 6.65 8.80
C TYR A 86 2.57 5.72 9.89
N PHE A 87 3.89 5.66 10.12
CA PHE A 87 4.46 4.75 11.10
C PHE A 87 5.22 5.47 12.21
N MET A 88 6.20 6.31 11.86
CA MET A 88 7.04 6.95 12.88
C MET A 88 6.30 8.00 13.71
N ARG A 89 5.49 8.86 13.07
CA ARG A 89 4.71 9.88 13.80
C ARG A 89 3.69 9.24 14.76
N PRO A 90 2.89 8.23 14.37
CA PRO A 90 2.02 7.52 15.32
C PRO A 90 2.78 6.82 16.44
N LEU A 91 3.93 6.18 16.16
CA LEU A 91 4.76 5.57 17.21
C LEU A 91 5.22 6.59 18.24
N LYS A 92 5.66 7.77 17.78
CA LYS A 92 6.06 8.87 18.66
C LYS A 92 4.87 9.41 19.47
N ALA A 93 3.70 9.56 18.83
CA ALA A 93 2.47 9.99 19.50
C ALA A 93 1.96 8.97 20.52
N ALA A 94 2.27 7.68 20.33
CA ALA A 94 1.95 6.60 21.26
C ALA A 94 2.99 6.45 22.39
N GLU A 95 4.02 7.31 22.45
CA GLU A 95 5.04 7.35 23.50
C GLU A 95 5.67 5.97 23.78
N VAL A 96 5.96 5.21 22.72
CA VAL A 96 6.44 3.83 22.85
C VAL A 96 7.80 3.69 23.55
N GLY A 97 8.50 4.81 23.74
CA GLY A 97 9.77 4.95 24.43
C GLY A 97 10.96 4.96 23.47
N PHE A 98 12.00 5.72 23.84
CA PHE A 98 13.14 6.02 22.97
C PHE A 98 13.78 4.78 22.33
N ILE A 99 14.01 3.71 23.10
CA ILE A 99 14.65 2.49 22.58
C ILE A 99 13.81 1.83 21.48
N LYS A 100 12.48 1.78 21.66
CA LYS A 100 11.57 1.21 20.66
C LYS A 100 11.49 2.10 19.42
N GLU A 101 11.44 3.43 19.61
CA GLU A 101 11.50 4.37 18.48
C GLU A 101 12.79 4.21 17.67
N GLN A 102 13.95 4.13 18.32
CA GLN A 102 15.24 3.96 17.61
C GLN A 102 15.32 2.60 16.90
N SER A 103 14.84 1.54 17.54
CA SER A 103 14.75 0.22 16.90
C SER A 103 13.84 0.24 15.67
N ALA A 104 12.68 0.89 15.78
CA ALA A 104 11.74 1.09 14.68
C ALA A 104 12.36 1.91 13.54
N ARG A 105 13.07 3.00 13.84
CA ARG A 105 13.81 3.81 12.83
C ARG A 105 14.82 2.96 12.09
N LEU A 106 15.64 2.18 12.81
CA LEU A 106 16.66 1.33 12.20
C LEU A 106 16.04 0.27 11.27
N GLY A 107 14.98 -0.40 11.73
CA GLY A 107 14.23 -1.36 10.91
C GLY A 107 13.63 -0.71 9.67
N MET A 108 13.07 0.50 9.83
CA MET A 108 12.46 1.25 8.73
C MET A 108 13.49 1.69 7.70
N THR A 109 14.67 2.16 8.11
CA THR A 109 15.78 2.48 7.19
C THR A 109 16.16 1.27 6.32
N GLY A 110 16.15 0.06 6.89
CA GLY A 110 16.35 -1.17 6.14
C GLY A 110 15.23 -1.45 5.13
N ALA A 111 13.97 -1.32 5.56
CA ALA A 111 12.80 -1.54 4.71
C ALA A 111 12.75 -0.54 3.54
N VAL A 112 12.97 0.75 3.80
CA VAL A 112 13.03 1.80 2.77
C VAL A 112 14.11 1.48 1.74
N LYS A 113 15.31 1.07 2.15
CA LYS A 113 16.37 0.68 1.20
C LYS A 113 15.97 -0.48 0.27
N ILE A 114 15.24 -1.46 0.78
CA ILE A 114 14.74 -2.58 -0.04
C ILE A 114 13.73 -2.06 -1.06
N VAL A 115 12.77 -1.23 -0.63
CA VAL A 115 11.79 -0.61 -1.51
C VAL A 115 12.49 0.23 -2.58
N SER A 116 13.44 1.07 -2.18
CA SER A 116 14.21 1.92 -3.09
C SER A 116 15.01 1.14 -4.13
N SER A 117 15.61 0.02 -3.73
CA SER A 117 16.29 -0.88 -4.67
C SER A 117 15.34 -1.41 -5.74
N VAL A 118 14.12 -1.79 -5.35
CA VAL A 118 13.07 -2.23 -6.27
C VAL A 118 12.63 -1.08 -7.18
N CYS A 119 12.36 0.10 -6.63
CA CYS A 119 11.97 1.29 -7.39
C CYS A 119 13.01 1.63 -8.45
N ARG A 120 14.30 1.71 -8.08
CA ARG A 120 15.39 1.97 -9.01
C ARG A 120 15.47 0.92 -10.11
N LYS A 121 15.42 -0.36 -9.75
CA LYS A 121 15.50 -1.46 -10.72
C LYS A 121 14.44 -1.37 -11.82
N TYR A 122 13.20 -1.01 -11.47
CA TYR A 122 12.11 -0.97 -12.44
C TYR A 122 11.95 0.40 -13.10
N ILE A 123 11.96 1.49 -12.33
CA ILE A 123 11.70 2.83 -12.85
C ILE A 123 12.88 3.34 -13.68
N GLU A 124 14.13 3.09 -13.28
CA GLU A 124 15.29 3.54 -14.07
C GLU A 124 15.40 2.82 -15.43
N GLY A 125 14.85 1.61 -15.53
CA GLY A 125 14.83 0.82 -16.76
C GLY A 125 13.67 1.12 -17.71
N MET A 126 12.73 2.00 -17.31
CA MET A 126 11.57 2.33 -18.14
C MET A 126 11.94 3.22 -19.33
N ASP A 127 11.27 2.98 -20.45
CA ASP A 127 11.30 3.92 -21.58
C ASP A 127 10.46 5.17 -21.28
N HIS A 128 10.65 6.21 -22.09
CA HIS A 128 10.00 7.49 -21.88
C HIS A 128 8.45 7.41 -21.86
N LYS A 129 7.84 6.56 -22.71
CA LYS A 129 6.38 6.41 -22.74
C LYS A 129 5.87 5.76 -21.46
N GLN A 130 6.60 4.76 -20.96
CA GLN A 130 6.30 4.13 -19.67
C GLN A 130 6.43 5.11 -18.50
N LEU A 131 7.47 5.95 -18.52
CA LEU A 131 7.64 7.01 -17.52
C LEU A 131 6.47 8.00 -17.54
N LEU A 132 5.98 8.41 -18.70
CA LEU A 132 4.81 9.30 -18.81
C LEU A 132 3.54 8.69 -18.21
N VAL A 133 3.35 7.37 -18.29
CA VAL A 133 2.22 6.70 -17.64
C VAL A 133 2.31 6.83 -16.12
N VAL A 134 3.49 6.63 -15.55
CA VAL A 134 3.72 6.78 -14.11
C VAL A 134 3.54 8.24 -13.68
N VAL A 135 4.09 9.18 -14.46
CA VAL A 135 3.94 10.63 -14.22
C VAL A 135 2.47 11.05 -14.23
N ALA A 136 1.69 10.61 -15.22
CA ALA A 136 0.27 10.90 -15.31
C ALA A 136 -0.51 10.33 -14.12
N HIS A 137 -0.13 9.14 -13.65
CA HIS A 137 -0.73 8.58 -12.45
C HIS A 137 -0.43 9.43 -11.21
N ILE A 138 0.82 9.81 -10.98
CA ILE A 138 1.18 10.66 -9.83
C ILE A 138 0.48 12.02 -9.92
N ARG A 139 0.39 12.64 -11.10
CA ARG A 139 -0.38 13.87 -11.34
C ARG A 139 -1.85 13.74 -10.92
N SER A 140 -2.47 12.57 -11.11
CA SER A 140 -3.87 12.37 -10.72
C SER A 140 -4.09 12.36 -9.19
N LEU A 141 -3.02 12.24 -8.41
CA LEU A 141 -3.04 12.20 -6.95
C LEU A 141 -2.69 13.54 -6.29
N THR A 142 -2.24 14.53 -7.07
CA THR A 142 -1.74 15.84 -6.60
C THR A 142 -2.56 17.00 -7.15
#